data_AF-A0A413DXX2-F1
#
_entry.id   AF-A0A413DXX2-F1
#
_cell.length_a   1.000
_cell.length_b   1.000
_cell.length_c   1.000
_cell.angle_alpha   90.00
_cell.angle_beta   90.00
_cell.angle_gamma   90.00
#
_symmetry.space_group_name_H-M   'P 1'
#
loop_
_entity.id
_entity.type
_entity.pdbx_description
1 polymer ?
#
loop_
_entity_poly.entity_id
_entity_poly.type
_entity_poly.pdbx_seq_one_letter_code
_entity_poly.pdbx_strand_id
1 'polypeptide(L)' 'MTSFVFTQTIYIEQEKREIMGLLTPMAIRKCNSKPSKPEFNLKSLNKNIIANYDMNNNCITFIGIQ' A
#
# COMPACT_ATOMS: atom_id res chain seq x y z
N MET A 1 18.63 -45.06 8.23
CA MET A 1 17.37 -44.29 8.28
C MET A 1 17.56 -42.84 8.75
N THR A 2 18.50 -42.57 9.68
CA THR A 2 18.87 -41.22 10.17
C THR A 2 19.51 -40.29 9.13
N SER A 3 20.30 -40.83 8.20
CA SER A 3 20.99 -40.01 7.18
C SER A 3 20.03 -39.34 6.18
N PHE A 4 18.90 -39.98 5.86
CA PHE A 4 17.93 -39.45 4.88
C PHE A 4 17.16 -38.25 5.45
N VAL A 5 16.80 -38.32 6.74
CA VAL A 5 16.12 -37.23 7.46
C VAL A 5 17.06 -36.03 7.59
N PHE A 6 18.34 -36.26 7.90
CA PHE A 6 19.34 -35.20 8.01
C PHE A 6 19.54 -34.44 6.69
N THR A 7 19.63 -35.16 5.56
CA THR A 7 19.75 -34.54 4.23
C THR A 7 18.50 -33.75 3.83
N GLN A 8 17.31 -34.21 4.23
CA GLN A 8 16.06 -33.50 3.96
C GLN A 8 15.96 -32.19 4.76
N THR A 9 16.36 -32.20 6.03
CA THR A 9 16.38 -30.97 6.85
C THR A 9 17.33 -29.91 6.29
N ILE A 10 18.52 -30.32 5.83
CA ILE A 10 19.47 -29.38 5.20
C ILE A 10 18.89 -28.76 3.94
N TYR A 11 18.24 -29.57 3.10
CA TYR A 11 17.63 -29.09 1.86
C TYR A 11 16.51 -28.07 2.14
N ILE A 12 15.65 -28.35 3.11
CA ILE A 12 14.53 -27.47 3.50
C ILE A 12 15.04 -26.13 4.04
N GLU A 13 16.09 -26.14 4.87
CA GLU A 13 16.64 -24.89 5.42
C GLU A 13 17.36 -24.05 4.35
N GLN A 14 17.96 -24.70 3.35
CA GLN A 14 18.54 -24.02 2.19
C GLN A 14 17.46 -23.39 1.30
N GLU A 15 16.40 -24.13 0.97
CA GLU A 15 15.25 -23.64 0.18
C GLU A 15 14.56 -22.46 0.87
N LYS A 16 14.34 -22.53 2.19
CA LYS A 16 13.81 -21.41 2.98
C LYS A 16 14.70 -20.17 2.89
N ARG A 17 16.02 -20.33 2.93
CA ARG A 17 16.96 -19.21 2.82
C ARG A 17 16.90 -18.55 1.44
N GLU A 18 16.79 -19.35 0.39
CA GLU A 18 16.65 -18.86 -0.99
C GLU A 18 15.34 -18.08 -1.17
N ILE A 19 14.22 -18.61 -0.64
CA ILE A 19 12.92 -17.92 -0.64
C ILE A 19 13.00 -16.61 0.14
N MET A 20 13.61 -16.59 1.34
CA MET A 20 13.80 -15.35 2.09
C MET A 20 14.71 -14.35 1.35
N GLY A 21 15.69 -14.81 0.58
CA GLY A 21 16.51 -13.94 -0.26
C GLY A 21 15.72 -13.28 -1.39
N LEU A 22 14.77 -14.01 -1.98
CA LEU A 22 13.87 -13.50 -3.03
C LEU A 22 12.74 -12.61 -2.48
N LEU A 23 12.23 -12.94 -1.29
CA LEU A 23 11.18 -12.19 -0.59
C LEU A 23 11.72 -11.03 0.25
N THR A 24 13.03 -10.99 0.51
CA THR A 24 13.70 -9.81 1.07
C THR A 24 13.19 -8.65 0.26
N PRO A 25 12.54 -7.65 0.89
CA PRO A 25 11.70 -6.72 0.16
C PRO A 25 12.55 -6.18 -0.97
N MET A 26 12.15 -6.46 -2.22
CA MET A 26 12.64 -5.77 -3.39
C MET A 26 12.51 -4.32 -3.01
N ALA A 27 13.62 -3.71 -2.54
CA ALA A 27 13.55 -2.60 -1.60
C ALA A 27 12.59 -1.62 -2.23
N ILE A 28 11.38 -1.48 -1.65
CA ILE A 28 10.37 -0.61 -2.22
C ILE A 28 11.09 0.71 -2.16
N ARG A 29 11.58 1.17 -3.33
CA ARG A 29 12.33 2.41 -3.42
C ARG A 29 11.39 3.36 -2.75
N LYS A 30 11.79 3.87 -1.58
CA LYS A 30 11.06 4.93 -0.90
C LYS A 30 11.07 6.05 -1.92
N CYS A 31 10.06 6.08 -2.76
CA CYS A 31 9.81 7.15 -3.67
C CYS A 31 9.51 8.30 -2.71
N ASN A 32 10.52 9.13 -2.46
CA ASN A 32 10.37 10.42 -1.80
C ASN A 32 9.56 11.39 -2.68
N SER A 33 8.79 10.89 -3.65
CA SER A 33 7.63 11.61 -4.14
C SER A 33 6.67 11.69 -2.97
N LYS A 34 6.60 12.86 -2.32
CA LYS A 34 5.29 13.34 -1.88
C LYS A 34 4.37 13.01 -3.07
N PRO A 35 3.35 12.15 -2.93
CA PRO A 35 2.41 12.00 -4.01
C PRO A 35 2.00 13.43 -4.36
N SER A 36 2.21 13.86 -5.61
CA SER A 36 1.59 15.10 -6.04
C SER A 36 0.13 14.87 -5.71
N LYS A 37 -0.41 15.59 -4.72
CA LYS A 37 -1.82 15.45 -4.39
C LYS A 37 -2.52 15.65 -5.72
N PRO A 38 -3.19 14.64 -6.29
CA PRO A 38 -3.99 14.90 -7.46
C PRO A 38 -4.96 15.99 -6.99
N GLU A 39 -4.92 17.14 -7.65
CA GLU A 39 -5.82 18.24 -7.37
C GLU A 39 -7.20 17.78 -7.83
N PHE A 40 -7.82 16.94 -6.99
CA PHE A 40 -9.08 16.30 -7.29
C PHE A 40 -10.15 17.38 -7.22
N ASN A 41 -10.49 17.92 -8.38
CA ASN A 41 -11.50 18.95 -8.49
C ASN A 41 -12.89 18.31 -8.39
N LEU A 42 -13.49 18.31 -7.20
CA LEU A 42 -14.85 17.82 -6.97
C LEU A 42 -15.90 18.42 -7.93
N LYS A 43 -15.68 19.65 -8.42
CA LYS A 43 -16.59 20.30 -9.38
C LYS A 43 -16.58 19.62 -10.75
N SER A 44 -15.54 18.89 -11.12
CA SER A 44 -15.49 18.13 -12.38
C SER A 44 -16.36 16.87 -12.33
N LEU A 45 -16.57 16.30 -11.14
CA LEU A 45 -17.38 15.10 -10.96
C LEU A 45 -18.88 15.41 -11.05
N ASN A 46 -19.33 16.50 -10.41
CA ASN A 46 -20.71 16.95 -10.48
C ASN A 46 -20.80 18.43 -10.12
N LYS A 47 -21.36 19.23 -11.04
CA LYS A 47 -21.52 20.69 -10.86
C LYS A 47 -22.46 21.05 -9.71
N ASN A 48 -23.30 20.10 -9.30
CA ASN A 48 -24.29 20.28 -8.26
C ASN A 48 -23.78 19.86 -6.86
N ILE A 49 -22.50 19.48 -6.73
CA ILE A 49 -21.91 19.17 -5.43
C ILE A 49 -21.24 20.43 -4.87
N ILE A 50 -21.72 20.88 -3.71
CA ILE A 50 -21.09 21.93 -2.92
C ILE A 50 -20.33 21.26 -1.77
N ALA A 51 -19.01 21.48 -1.72
CA ALA A 51 -18.18 21.05 -0.60
C ALA A 51 -18.11 22.17 0.42
N ASN A 52 -18.57 21.91 1.65
CA ASN A 52 -18.38 22.80 2.79
C ASN A 52 -17.23 22.28 3.66
N TYR A 53 -16.25 23.13 3.91
CA TYR A 53 -15.07 22.79 4.71
C TYR A 53 -15.26 23.33 6.12
N ASP A 54 -15.48 22.44 7.08
CA ASP A 54 -15.54 22.81 8.49
C ASP A 54 -14.13 22.75 9.08
N MET A 55 -13.47 23.91 9.16
CA MET A 55 -12.12 24.02 9.71
C MET A 55 -12.02 23.61 11.18
N ASN A 56 -13.13 23.64 11.93
CA ASN A 56 -13.10 23.29 13.36
C ASN A 56 -13.02 21.77 13.57
N ASN A 57 -13.56 21.00 12.64
CA ASN A 57 -13.72 19.54 12.77
C ASN A 57 -12.82 18.75 11.82
N ASN A 58 -11.94 19.39 11.05
CA ASN A 58 -11.17 18.76 9.97
C ASN A 58 -12.05 17.87 9.07
N CYS A 59 -13.29 18.30 8.84
CA CYS A 59 -14.31 17.52 8.15
C CYS A 59 -14.80 18.28 6.91
N ILE A 60 -15.06 17.53 5.83
CA ILE A 60 -15.62 18.05 4.59
C ILE A 60 -17.00 17.44 4.42
N THR A 61 -18.02 18.28 4.32
CA THR A 61 -19.40 17.85 4.07
C THR A 61 -19.78 18.13 2.62
N PHE A 62 -20.36 17.14 1.94
CA PHE A 62 -20.83 17.26 0.56
C PHE A 62 -22.35 17.37 0.55
N ILE A 63 -22.87 18.47 0.00
CA ILE A 63 -24.30 18.68 -0.19
C ILE A 63 -24.57 18.67 -1.69
N GLY A 64 -25.40 17.72 -2.14
CA GLY A 64 -25.92 17.70 -3.50
C GLY A 64 -27.14 18.63 -3.59
N ILE A 65 -27.11 19.58 -4.51
CA ILE A 65 -28.29 20.37 -4.89
C ILE A 65 -28.97 19.73 -6.11
N GLN A 66 -30.30 19.75 -6.16
CA GLN A 66 -31.09 19.13 -7.24
C GLN A 66 -31.36 20.14 -8.35
#